data_AF-A0A2B8BNU1-F1
#
_entry.id   AF-A0A2B8BNU1-F1
#
_cell.length_a   1.000
_cell.length_b   1.000
_cell.length_c   1.000
_cell.angle_alpha   90.00
_cell.angle_beta   90.00
_cell.angle_gamma   90.00
#
_symmetry.space_group_name_H-M   'P 1'
#
loop_
_entity.id
_entity.type
_entity.pdbx_description
1 polymer ?
#
loop_
_entity_poly.entity_id
_entity_poly.type
_entity_poly.pdbx_seq_one_letter_code
_entity_poly.pdbx_strand_id
1 'polypeptide(L)'
;MAIEGKGTAPGGEKWRADVLCTRGERQVALEIQMSHQTLDEYRRRQAVYARSGVEGVWFAGHKGVQPHRSTADLPIFPIHLRGLNADVAVGRGRSQDPRIPVEQFVGEFLQGLWHCREPIAAPAAIIPELTVCLDCGREVLNGACVAAFPAEADPAYPPGPIFAALSSLDVKDTATALTRAAWSMHRIVAPPGKGMRCPYCAGRLRGSVSFTPERLCKARHVVEDRHGTILLSAGGWWRRGQPLLPNGWHRPTTPPEATIPLSAIIDRSRRRLLQPFLEVRTRRQSALSAIEAAIYGQPGWKATLDEMGESWDGDDPGQWMADIVLRQEGPGGRHIAFFLAIDHEALPLCRLFAQRAMREFPDGTALLLSPVLDGPGFAKRVLDMPMTGGSQPLVSVKGIE
;
A
#
# COMPACT_ATOMS: atom_id res chain seq x y z
N MET A 1 30.53 -32.44 26.29
CA MET A 1 29.83 -31.17 26.04
C MET A 1 28.87 -30.95 27.20
N ALA A 2 29.22 -30.10 28.16
CA ALA A 2 28.28 -29.72 29.21
C ALA A 2 27.31 -28.72 28.58
N ILE A 3 26.04 -29.11 28.51
CA ILE A 3 25.01 -28.40 27.73
C ILE A 3 24.68 -27.08 28.42
N GLU A 4 24.87 -26.94 29.72
CA GLU A 4 24.37 -25.83 30.52
C GLU A 4 25.49 -25.00 31.17
N GLY A 5 25.39 -23.67 31.08
CA GLY A 5 26.36 -22.74 31.67
C GLY A 5 25.83 -22.09 32.94
N LYS A 6 26.71 -21.74 33.87
CA LYS A 6 26.35 -21.00 35.08
C LYS A 6 27.41 -19.95 35.41
N GLY A 7 26.99 -18.90 36.08
CA GLY A 7 27.89 -17.86 36.56
C GLY A 7 27.23 -16.97 37.60
N THR A 8 27.95 -15.93 37.98
CA THR A 8 27.51 -14.93 38.96
C THR A 8 27.85 -13.55 38.40
N ALA A 9 26.86 -12.67 38.37
CA ALA A 9 27.08 -11.26 38.01
C ALA A 9 27.90 -10.55 39.10
N PRO A 10 28.58 -9.42 38.80
CA PRO A 10 29.35 -8.65 39.78
C PRO A 10 28.57 -8.27 41.05
N GLY A 11 27.25 -8.16 40.97
CA GLY A 11 26.35 -7.92 42.12
C GLY A 11 25.99 -9.17 42.94
N GLY A 12 26.59 -10.33 42.68
CA GLY A 12 26.33 -11.58 43.40
C GLY A 12 25.13 -12.39 42.89
N GLU A 13 24.35 -11.85 41.95
CA GLU A 13 23.22 -12.55 41.34
C GLU A 13 23.70 -13.72 40.48
N LYS A 14 23.26 -14.94 40.80
CA LYS A 14 23.59 -16.15 40.05
C LYS A 14 22.72 -16.27 38.81
N TRP A 15 23.28 -16.78 37.73
CA TRP A 15 22.57 -17.10 36.50
C TRP A 15 22.92 -18.49 35.98
N ARG A 16 22.02 -19.04 35.19
CA ARG A 16 22.13 -20.34 34.54
C ARG A 16 21.55 -20.22 33.14
N ALA A 17 22.36 -20.55 32.14
CA ALA A 17 22.00 -20.54 30.73
C ALA A 17 21.76 -21.96 30.24
N ASP A 18 20.71 -22.17 29.46
CA ASP A 18 20.39 -23.48 28.88
C ASP A 18 21.55 -24.00 28.04
N VAL A 19 22.16 -23.12 27.23
CA VAL A 19 23.43 -23.36 26.55
C VAL A 19 24.36 -22.18 26.63
N LEU A 20 25.61 -22.41 27.04
CA LEU A 20 26.66 -21.38 27.03
C LEU A 20 27.72 -21.70 25.99
N CYS A 21 27.82 -20.86 24.98
CA CYS A 21 28.84 -20.92 23.94
C CYS A 21 29.99 -19.97 24.29
N THR A 22 31.24 -20.41 24.12
CA THR A 22 32.44 -19.58 24.34
C THR A 22 33.33 -19.63 23.11
N ARG A 23 33.80 -18.47 22.63
CA ARG A 23 34.78 -18.35 21.54
C ARG A 23 35.76 -17.22 21.84
N GLY A 24 36.96 -17.58 22.28
CA GLY A 24 37.91 -16.60 22.84
C GLY A 24 37.30 -15.95 24.08
N GLU A 25 37.30 -14.62 24.11
CA GLU A 25 36.70 -13.83 25.21
C GLU A 25 35.18 -13.65 25.08
N ARG A 26 34.60 -14.00 23.92
CA ARG A 26 33.16 -13.84 23.68
C ARG A 26 32.39 -15.01 24.29
N GLN A 27 31.39 -14.71 25.13
CA GLN A 27 30.46 -15.68 25.71
C GLN A 27 29.02 -15.37 25.28
N VAL A 28 28.29 -16.38 24.83
CA VAL A 28 26.90 -16.25 24.39
C VAL A 28 26.04 -17.28 25.11
N ALA A 29 25.04 -16.83 25.86
CA ALA A 29 24.00 -17.65 26.46
C ALA A 29 22.82 -17.81 25.49
N LEU A 30 22.55 -19.03 25.06
CA LEU A 30 21.39 -19.40 24.26
C LEU A 30 20.31 -19.95 25.21
N GLU A 31 19.12 -19.37 25.16
CA GLU A 31 18.00 -19.64 26.07
C GLU A 31 16.79 -20.12 25.29
N ILE A 32 16.12 -21.17 25.76
CA ILE A 32 14.88 -21.69 25.19
C ILE A 32 13.76 -21.49 26.20
N GLN A 33 12.78 -20.64 25.87
CA GLN A 33 11.67 -20.35 26.75
C GLN A 33 10.33 -20.77 26.12
N MET A 34 9.84 -21.93 26.55
CA MET A 34 8.58 -22.51 26.07
C MET A 34 7.36 -22.04 26.86
N SER A 35 7.55 -21.73 28.14
CA SER A 35 6.50 -21.19 29.02
C SER A 35 6.36 -19.69 28.83
N HIS A 36 5.17 -19.15 29.11
CA HIS A 36 4.95 -17.70 29.05
C HIS A 36 5.93 -16.96 29.96
N GLN A 37 6.63 -15.97 29.41
CA GLN A 37 7.49 -15.05 30.15
C GLN A 37 7.19 -13.61 29.71
N THR A 38 7.14 -12.69 30.67
CA THR A 38 6.91 -11.28 30.39
C THR A 38 8.15 -10.64 29.77
N LEU A 39 7.95 -9.58 28.99
CA LEU A 39 9.06 -8.84 28.37
C LEU A 39 10.01 -8.24 29.42
N ASP A 40 9.49 -7.84 30.57
CA ASP A 40 10.30 -7.28 31.66
C ASP A 40 11.18 -8.34 32.31
N GLU A 41 10.71 -9.59 32.41
CA GLU A 41 11.55 -10.69 32.90
C GLU A 41 12.66 -11.04 31.90
N TYR A 42 12.37 -11.04 30.60
CA TYR A 42 13.41 -11.18 29.57
C TYR A 42 14.48 -10.08 29.71
N ARG A 43 14.06 -8.81 29.85
CA ARG A 43 14.99 -7.68 30.04
C ARG A 43 15.79 -7.81 31.33
N ARG A 44 15.15 -8.21 32.43
CA ARG A 44 15.81 -8.42 33.72
C ARG A 44 16.92 -9.47 33.58
N ARG A 45 16.61 -10.66 33.05
CA ARG A 45 17.59 -11.74 32.85
C ARG A 45 18.69 -11.33 31.87
N GLN A 46 18.32 -10.64 30.78
CA GLN A 46 19.28 -10.10 29.82
C GLN A 46 20.27 -9.13 30.47
N ALA A 47 19.80 -8.26 31.38
CA ALA A 47 20.67 -7.36 32.12
C ALA A 47 21.63 -8.10 33.07
N VAL A 48 21.24 -9.25 33.61
CA VAL A 48 22.16 -10.12 34.39
C VAL A 48 23.28 -10.64 33.51
N TYR A 49 22.95 -11.17 32.32
CA TYR A 49 23.96 -11.63 31.36
C TYR A 49 24.90 -10.51 30.92
N ALA A 50 24.35 -9.35 30.56
CA ALA A 50 25.15 -8.20 30.16
C ALA A 50 26.14 -7.76 31.24
N ARG A 51 25.73 -7.71 32.52
CA ARG A 51 26.62 -7.41 33.66
C ARG A 51 27.72 -8.46 33.85
N SER A 52 27.51 -9.69 33.40
CA SER A 52 28.51 -10.77 33.41
C SER A 52 29.38 -10.81 32.16
N GLY A 53 29.23 -9.87 31.22
CA GLY A 53 29.94 -9.92 29.93
C GLY A 53 29.47 -11.05 29.02
N VAL A 54 28.26 -11.57 29.23
CA VAL A 54 27.65 -12.64 28.44
C VAL A 54 26.54 -12.05 27.56
N GLU A 55 26.56 -12.37 26.27
CA GLU A 55 25.48 -12.01 25.35
C GLU A 55 24.32 -13.00 25.48
N GLY A 56 23.15 -12.56 25.93
CA GLY A 56 21.95 -13.42 25.98
C GLY A 56 21.18 -13.41 24.66
N VAL A 57 20.79 -14.60 24.18
CA VAL A 57 19.98 -14.81 22.96
C VAL A 57 18.83 -15.76 23.29
N TRP A 58 17.61 -15.32 23.03
CA TRP A 58 16.39 -15.99 23.46
C TRP A 58 15.62 -16.61 22.30
N PHE A 59 15.18 -17.85 22.47
CA PHE A 59 14.30 -18.59 21.57
C PHE A 59 12.96 -18.82 22.27
N ALA A 60 11.95 -18.02 21.92
CA ALA A 60 10.65 -18.02 22.59
C ALA A 60 9.65 -18.90 21.83
N GLY A 61 9.20 -19.99 22.45
CA GLY A 61 8.19 -20.91 21.89
C GLY A 61 6.76 -20.58 22.28
N HIS A 62 6.55 -19.60 23.16
CA HIS A 62 5.22 -19.20 23.64
C HIS A 62 4.60 -18.08 22.79
N LYS A 63 3.26 -18.01 22.81
CA LYS A 63 2.52 -16.90 22.18
C LYS A 63 2.83 -15.58 22.90
N GLY A 64 2.88 -14.48 22.15
CA GLY A 64 3.04 -13.12 22.69
C GLY A 64 4.42 -12.49 22.46
N VAL A 65 5.40 -13.24 21.97
CA VAL A 65 6.65 -12.69 21.45
C VAL A 65 6.54 -12.55 19.94
N GLN A 66 6.73 -11.34 19.43
CA GLN A 66 6.76 -11.07 18.01
C GLN A 66 8.19 -10.67 17.59
N PRO A 67 8.65 -11.02 16.38
CA PRO A 67 10.00 -10.72 15.90
C PRO A 67 10.39 -9.24 16.00
N HIS A 68 9.44 -8.30 15.81
CA HIS A 68 9.71 -6.86 15.91
C HIS A 68 10.10 -6.40 17.34
N ARG A 69 9.94 -7.24 18.37
CA ARG A 69 10.38 -6.96 19.74
C ARG A 69 11.86 -7.29 19.96
N SER A 70 12.49 -7.96 19.00
CA SER A 70 13.91 -8.29 19.04
C SER A 70 14.75 -7.05 18.75
N THR A 71 15.68 -6.73 19.64
CA THR A 71 16.62 -5.62 19.51
C THR A 71 18.07 -6.12 19.67
N ALA A 72 19.04 -5.23 19.50
CA ALA A 72 20.44 -5.55 19.79
C ALA A 72 20.63 -5.91 21.28
N ASP A 73 19.99 -5.13 22.17
CA ASP A 73 20.09 -5.31 23.62
C ASP A 73 19.29 -6.52 24.12
N LEU A 74 18.20 -6.86 23.44
CA LEU A 74 17.38 -8.03 23.73
C LEU A 74 17.16 -8.86 22.46
N PRO A 75 18.14 -9.71 22.07
CA PRO A 75 18.01 -10.64 20.96
C PRO A 75 17.00 -11.73 21.33
N ILE A 76 15.74 -11.55 20.95
CA ILE A 76 14.66 -12.50 21.22
C ILE A 76 13.96 -12.91 19.93
N PHE A 77 13.91 -14.20 19.67
CA PHE A 77 13.41 -14.74 18.42
C PHE A 77 12.30 -15.75 18.68
N PRO A 78 11.10 -15.57 18.09
CA PRO A 78 10.07 -16.59 18.17
C PRO A 78 10.52 -17.85 17.43
N ILE A 79 10.30 -19.01 18.06
CA ILE A 79 10.53 -20.31 17.43
C ILE A 79 9.20 -21.03 17.19
N HIS A 80 9.14 -21.75 16.08
CA HIS A 80 8.02 -22.62 15.73
C HIS A 80 8.48 -24.07 15.72
N LEU A 81 7.91 -24.87 16.60
CA LEU A 81 8.18 -26.30 16.66
C LEU A 81 7.39 -27.05 15.59
N ARG A 82 8.04 -27.98 14.91
CA ARG A 82 7.48 -28.90 13.92
C ARG A 82 8.03 -30.31 14.19
N GLY A 83 7.36 -31.03 15.08
CA GLY A 83 7.87 -32.31 15.60
C GLY A 83 9.17 -32.09 16.36
N LEU A 84 10.26 -32.72 15.93
CA LEU A 84 11.60 -32.58 16.51
C LEU A 84 12.39 -31.39 15.93
N ASN A 85 11.86 -30.70 14.93
CA ASN A 85 12.51 -29.56 14.30
C ASN A 85 11.98 -28.25 14.87
N ALA A 86 12.81 -27.20 14.84
CA ALA A 86 12.44 -25.85 15.24
C ALA A 86 12.94 -24.83 14.22
N ASP A 87 12.06 -23.90 13.85
CA ASP A 87 12.38 -22.79 12.96
C ASP A 87 12.31 -21.45 13.71
N VAL A 88 13.34 -20.62 13.54
CA VAL A 88 13.38 -19.24 14.01
C VAL A 88 12.63 -18.35 13.03
N ALA A 89 11.68 -17.56 13.53
CA ALA A 89 11.05 -16.50 12.75
C ALA A 89 11.89 -15.23 12.84
N VAL A 90 12.45 -14.80 11.70
CA VAL A 90 13.23 -13.56 11.57
C VAL A 90 12.45 -12.57 10.71
N GLY A 91 12.30 -11.32 11.16
CA GLY A 91 11.46 -10.33 10.47
C GLY A 91 10.67 -9.45 11.43
N ARG A 92 9.41 -9.16 11.12
CA ARG A 92 8.54 -8.25 11.90
C ARG A 92 7.31 -8.91 12.56
N GLY A 93 7.12 -10.21 12.42
CA GLY A 93 5.95 -10.95 12.89
C GLY A 93 4.82 -11.08 11.87
N ARG A 94 5.12 -11.00 10.58
CA ARG A 94 4.13 -11.23 9.51
C ARG A 94 4.11 -12.71 9.12
N SER A 95 2.98 -13.20 8.61
CA SER A 95 2.80 -14.60 8.21
C SER A 95 3.79 -15.09 7.15
N GLN A 96 4.37 -14.17 6.38
CA GLN A 96 5.33 -14.44 5.30
C GLN A 96 6.79 -14.21 5.72
N ASP A 97 7.06 -13.85 6.97
CA ASP A 97 8.43 -13.63 7.40
C ASP A 97 9.26 -14.91 7.25
N PRO A 98 10.52 -14.79 6.81
CA PRO A 98 11.38 -15.93 6.59
C PRO A 98 11.57 -16.73 7.87
N ARG A 99 11.60 -18.05 7.70
CA ARG A 99 11.85 -19.02 8.74
C ARG A 99 13.12 -19.76 8.43
N ILE A 100 13.99 -19.88 9.42
CA ILE A 100 15.30 -20.51 9.27
C ILE A 100 15.43 -21.58 10.36
N PRO A 101 15.93 -22.79 10.05
CA PRO A 101 16.17 -23.80 11.07
C PRO A 101 17.02 -23.25 12.22
N VAL A 102 16.67 -23.56 13.47
CA VAL A 102 17.39 -23.07 14.67
C VAL A 102 18.88 -23.39 14.60
N GLU A 103 19.25 -24.59 14.17
CA GLU A 103 20.65 -25.00 14.01
C GLU A 103 21.42 -24.06 13.07
N GLN A 104 20.85 -23.79 11.88
CA GLN A 104 21.45 -22.87 10.92
C GLN A 104 21.54 -21.46 11.51
N PHE A 105 20.47 -20.94 12.11
CA PHE A 105 20.45 -19.59 12.69
C PHE A 105 21.51 -19.44 13.79
N VAL A 106 21.57 -20.38 14.74
CA VAL A 106 22.55 -20.35 15.84
C VAL A 106 23.98 -20.39 15.29
N GLY A 107 24.27 -21.27 14.33
CA GLY A 107 25.58 -21.35 13.69
C GLY A 107 25.99 -20.03 13.05
N GLU A 108 25.09 -19.43 12.26
CA GLU A 108 25.34 -18.14 11.61
C GLU A 108 25.45 -16.98 12.61
N PHE A 109 24.62 -16.97 13.67
CA PHE A 109 24.62 -15.93 14.70
C PHE A 109 25.95 -15.91 15.47
N LEU A 110 26.42 -17.08 15.91
CA LEU A 110 27.70 -17.24 16.61
C LEU A 110 28.89 -16.87 15.71
N GLN A 111 28.78 -17.08 14.40
CA GLN A 111 29.75 -16.62 13.41
C GLN A 111 29.74 -15.09 13.20
N GLY A 112 28.75 -14.37 13.71
CA GLY A 112 28.62 -12.93 13.54
C GLY A 112 28.02 -12.54 12.18
N LEU A 113 27.34 -13.47 11.51
CA LEU A 113 26.65 -13.22 10.25
C LEU A 113 25.31 -12.48 10.45
N TRP A 114 24.85 -12.33 11.69
CA TRP A 114 23.63 -11.61 12.02
C TRP A 114 23.96 -10.32 12.77
N HIS A 115 23.23 -9.25 12.47
CA HIS A 115 23.37 -7.96 13.13
C HIS A 115 22.01 -7.30 13.28
N CYS A 116 21.77 -6.63 14.40
CA CYS A 116 20.59 -5.82 14.59
C CYS A 116 20.84 -4.41 14.05
N ARG A 117 19.87 -3.85 13.33
CA ARG A 117 19.90 -2.45 12.87
C ARG A 117 18.76 -1.67 13.48
N GLU A 118 19.00 -0.38 13.66
CA GLU A 118 17.95 0.58 13.95
C GLU A 118 17.23 1.00 12.66
N PRO A 119 15.97 1.45 12.75
CA PRO A 119 15.30 2.14 11.64
C PRO A 119 16.14 3.32 11.14
N ILE A 120 16.15 3.54 9.83
CA ILE A 120 16.89 4.66 9.22
C ILE A 120 15.93 5.68 8.61
N ALA A 121 16.26 6.95 8.72
CA ALA A 121 15.60 8.01 7.96
C ALA A 121 16.26 8.11 6.58
N ALA A 122 15.63 7.56 5.55
CA ALA A 122 16.15 7.59 4.18
C ALA A 122 15.53 8.74 3.39
N PRO A 123 16.29 9.47 2.57
CA PRO A 123 15.72 10.39 1.59
C PRO A 123 14.69 9.69 0.70
N ALA A 124 13.63 10.38 0.32
CA ALA A 124 12.53 9.80 -0.45
C ALA A 124 11.85 10.80 -1.38
N ALA A 125 11.23 10.28 -2.43
CA ALA A 125 10.45 11.01 -3.42
C ALA A 125 9.14 10.28 -3.70
N ILE A 126 8.07 11.04 -3.91
CA ILE A 126 6.79 10.51 -4.40
C ILE A 126 6.86 10.54 -5.92
N ILE A 127 6.58 9.40 -6.54
CA ILE A 127 6.62 9.27 -7.99
C ILE A 127 5.25 9.64 -8.55
N PRO A 128 5.15 10.71 -9.36
CA PRO A 128 3.89 11.16 -9.92
C PRO A 128 3.47 10.30 -11.12
N GLU A 129 2.18 10.10 -11.19
CA GLU A 129 1.45 9.52 -12.31
C GLU A 129 0.50 10.59 -12.83
N LEU A 130 0.49 10.81 -14.15
CA LEU A 130 -0.49 11.71 -14.72
C LEU A 130 -1.86 11.03 -14.72
N THR A 131 -2.89 11.77 -14.33
CA THR A 131 -4.29 11.50 -14.62
C THR A 131 -5.00 12.79 -15.03
N VAL A 132 -6.27 12.71 -15.42
CA VAL A 132 -7.14 13.87 -15.66
C VAL A 132 -8.40 13.76 -14.83
N CYS A 133 -8.94 14.91 -14.46
CA CYS A 133 -10.29 14.97 -13.95
C CYS A 133 -11.30 14.79 -15.09
N LEU A 134 -12.21 13.84 -14.94
CA LEU A 134 -13.26 13.56 -15.93
C LEU A 134 -14.36 14.62 -15.95
N ASP A 135 -14.44 15.47 -14.93
CA ASP A 135 -15.40 16.56 -14.84
C ASP A 135 -14.75 17.86 -15.36
N CYS A 136 -13.78 18.43 -14.64
CA CYS A 136 -13.17 19.70 -15.02
C CYS A 136 -12.06 19.62 -16.09
N GLY A 137 -11.58 18.42 -16.45
CA GLY A 137 -10.56 18.23 -17.48
C GLY A 137 -9.13 18.60 -17.09
N ARG A 138 -8.91 19.08 -15.87
CA ARG A 138 -7.57 19.45 -15.40
C ARG A 138 -6.67 18.22 -15.27
N GLU A 139 -5.40 18.40 -15.63
CA GLU A 139 -4.34 17.46 -15.29
C GLU A 139 -4.17 17.37 -13.77
N VAL A 140 -4.00 16.14 -13.28
CA VAL A 140 -3.71 15.88 -11.88
C VAL A 140 -2.53 14.92 -11.81
N LEU A 141 -1.51 15.31 -11.04
CA LEU A 141 -0.37 14.45 -10.76
C LEU A 141 -0.68 13.66 -9.50
N ASN A 142 -0.93 12.36 -9.65
CA ASN A 142 -1.24 11.46 -8.56
C ASN A 142 0.03 10.73 -8.10
N GLY A 143 0.32 10.71 -6.80
CA GLY A 143 1.50 10.05 -6.24
C GLY A 143 1.16 8.73 -5.56
N ALA A 144 1.06 7.63 -6.32
CA ALA A 144 0.70 6.32 -5.77
C ALA A 144 1.91 5.51 -5.23
N CYS A 145 3.13 5.88 -5.63
CA CYS A 145 4.36 5.17 -5.28
C CYS A 145 5.42 6.10 -4.69
N VAL A 146 6.30 5.52 -3.89
CA VAL A 146 7.43 6.19 -3.27
C VAL A 146 8.72 5.50 -3.69
N ALA A 147 9.72 6.31 -4.05
CA ALA A 147 11.11 5.90 -4.15
C ALA A 147 11.85 6.35 -2.88
N ALA A 148 12.55 5.44 -2.21
CA ALA A 148 13.43 5.75 -1.09
C ALA A 148 14.87 5.41 -1.44
N PHE A 149 15.81 6.16 -0.88
CA PHE A 149 17.23 6.12 -1.21
C PHE A 149 18.06 5.79 0.05
N PRO A 150 17.95 4.57 0.58
CA PRO A 150 18.57 4.24 1.86
C PRO A 150 20.10 4.29 1.84
N ALA A 151 20.73 4.05 0.69
CA ALA A 151 22.18 4.13 0.53
C ALA A 151 22.75 5.54 0.78
N GLU A 152 21.92 6.58 0.65
CA GLU A 152 22.31 7.97 0.95
C GLU A 152 22.39 8.23 2.45
N ALA A 153 21.59 7.51 3.25
CA ALA A 153 21.65 7.57 4.71
C ALA A 153 22.66 6.56 5.28
N ASP A 154 22.86 5.44 4.59
CA ASP A 154 23.57 4.29 5.12
C ASP A 154 24.19 3.44 3.99
N PRO A 155 25.52 3.48 3.80
CA PRO A 155 26.21 2.79 2.70
C PRO A 155 26.10 1.26 2.72
N ALA A 156 25.63 0.65 3.80
CA ALA A 156 25.38 -0.79 3.82
C ALA A 156 24.16 -1.19 2.98
N TYR A 157 23.31 -0.23 2.62
CA TYR A 157 22.26 -0.46 1.63
C TYR A 157 22.84 -0.41 0.22
N PRO A 158 22.31 -1.24 -0.68
CA PRO A 158 22.70 -1.18 -2.07
C PRO A 158 22.37 0.17 -2.72
N PRO A 159 23.18 0.64 -3.68
CA PRO A 159 22.93 1.91 -4.36
C PRO A 159 21.64 1.88 -5.18
N GLY A 160 21.04 3.06 -5.31
CA GLY A 160 19.83 3.31 -6.08
C GLY A 160 18.54 3.28 -5.24
N PRO A 161 17.40 3.61 -5.88
CA PRO A 161 16.12 3.63 -5.20
C PRO A 161 15.58 2.23 -4.93
N ILE A 162 14.86 2.12 -3.82
CA ILE A 162 13.85 1.07 -3.59
C ILE A 162 12.46 1.69 -3.69
N PHE A 163 11.48 0.92 -4.13
CA PHE A 163 10.14 1.40 -4.43
C PHE A 163 9.08 0.68 -3.60
N ALA A 164 8.07 1.41 -3.13
CA ALA A 164 6.90 0.84 -2.48
C ALA A 164 5.64 1.62 -2.85
N ALA A 165 4.48 0.98 -2.74
CA ALA A 165 3.21 1.69 -2.82
C ALA A 165 3.10 2.66 -1.64
N LEU A 166 2.65 3.90 -1.87
CA LEU A 166 2.48 4.89 -0.80
C LEU A 166 1.52 4.37 0.29
N SER A 167 0.50 3.60 -0.08
CA SER A 167 -0.45 2.96 0.83
C SER A 167 0.16 1.86 1.72
N SER A 168 1.38 1.43 1.42
CA SER A 168 2.08 0.38 2.19
C SER A 168 2.99 0.96 3.29
N LEU A 169 3.12 2.28 3.36
CA LEU A 169 3.94 2.95 4.35
C LEU A 169 3.31 2.85 5.74
N ASP A 170 4.10 2.35 6.70
CA ASP A 170 3.70 2.03 8.07
C ASP A 170 3.49 3.29 8.95
N VAL A 171 4.03 4.43 8.51
CA VAL A 171 4.10 5.65 9.33
C VAL A 171 3.23 6.75 8.73
N LYS A 172 2.03 6.93 9.31
CA LYS A 172 1.05 7.94 8.87
C LYS A 172 1.62 9.36 8.85
N ASP A 173 2.46 9.71 9.82
CA ASP A 173 3.02 11.06 9.95
C ASP A 173 4.07 11.35 8.88
N THR A 174 4.93 10.37 8.59
CA THR A 174 5.96 10.50 7.57
C THR A 174 5.37 10.56 6.17
N ALA A 175 4.35 9.74 5.89
CA ALA A 175 3.61 9.81 4.63
C ALA A 175 2.97 11.19 4.45
N THR A 176 2.40 11.77 5.51
CA THR A 176 1.76 13.10 5.48
C THR A 176 2.76 14.22 5.15
N ALA A 177 3.92 14.23 5.82
CA ALA A 177 4.96 15.24 5.57
C ALA A 177 5.50 15.14 4.14
N LEU A 178 5.77 13.91 3.67
CA LEU A 178 6.27 13.65 2.32
C LEU A 178 5.25 14.08 1.26
N THR A 179 3.97 13.76 1.44
CA THR A 179 2.86 14.21 0.57
C THR A 179 2.77 15.72 0.51
N ARG A 180 2.88 16.42 1.65
CA ARG A 180 2.82 17.89 1.70
C ARG A 180 3.95 18.53 0.91
N ALA A 181 5.17 18.00 1.04
CA ALA A 181 6.32 18.50 0.31
C ALA A 181 6.21 18.23 -1.21
N ALA A 182 5.77 17.03 -1.60
CA ALA A 182 5.50 16.68 -2.99
C ALA A 182 4.45 17.60 -3.64
N TRP A 183 3.40 17.94 -2.90
CA TRP A 183 2.39 18.92 -3.33
C TRP A 183 3.00 20.31 -3.49
N SER A 184 3.79 20.77 -2.52
CA SER A 184 4.42 22.09 -2.56
C SER A 184 5.37 22.25 -3.75
N MET A 185 6.22 21.25 -3.99
CA MET A 185 7.27 21.31 -5.01
C MET A 185 6.75 21.07 -6.43
N HIS A 186 5.84 20.10 -6.60
CA HIS A 186 5.45 19.62 -7.93
C HIS A 186 3.94 19.52 -8.13
N ARG A 187 3.11 20.00 -7.18
CA ARG A 187 1.64 19.85 -7.22
C ARG A 187 1.18 18.39 -7.31
N ILE A 188 1.96 17.48 -6.75
CA ILE A 188 1.62 16.06 -6.69
C ILE A 188 0.62 15.83 -5.56
N VAL A 189 -0.57 15.36 -5.92
CA VAL A 189 -1.60 14.91 -5.00
C VAL A 189 -1.28 13.47 -4.61
N ALA A 190 -1.04 13.22 -3.34
CA ALA A 190 -0.78 11.88 -2.83
C ALA A 190 -1.77 11.57 -1.71
N PRO A 191 -3.04 11.27 -2.05
CA PRO A 191 -4.07 11.13 -1.04
C PRO A 191 -3.85 9.84 -0.25
N PRO A 192 -4.04 9.86 1.08
CA PRO A 192 -3.80 8.71 1.95
C PRO A 192 -4.89 7.62 1.88
N GLY A 193 -5.83 7.67 0.92
CA GLY A 193 -7.05 6.86 0.94
C GLY A 193 -7.58 6.42 -0.43
N LYS A 194 -8.56 5.52 -0.39
CA LYS A 194 -9.32 5.03 -1.56
C LYS A 194 -10.41 6.04 -1.93
N GLY A 195 -10.60 6.32 -3.22
CA GLY A 195 -11.59 7.29 -3.72
C GLY A 195 -10.99 8.68 -4.01
N MET A 196 -10.05 8.74 -4.95
CA MET A 196 -9.36 10.00 -5.26
C MET A 196 -10.28 10.97 -6.00
N ARG A 197 -10.64 12.07 -5.33
CA ARG A 197 -11.33 13.21 -5.94
C ARG A 197 -10.31 14.21 -6.50
N CYS A 198 -10.72 14.90 -7.54
CA CYS A 198 -9.97 15.99 -8.12
C CYS A 198 -9.76 17.09 -7.06
N PRO A 199 -8.52 17.52 -6.77
CA PRO A 199 -8.25 18.53 -5.76
C PRO A 199 -8.80 19.92 -6.15
N TYR A 200 -9.19 20.10 -7.41
CA TYR A 200 -9.64 21.39 -7.94
C TYR A 200 -11.15 21.57 -7.96
N CYS A 201 -11.91 20.49 -8.16
CA CYS A 201 -13.37 20.56 -8.28
C CYS A 201 -14.11 19.45 -7.51
N ALA A 202 -13.38 18.66 -6.71
CA ALA A 202 -13.89 17.46 -6.03
C ALA A 202 -14.51 16.39 -6.95
N GLY A 203 -14.32 16.53 -8.27
CA GLY A 203 -14.83 15.63 -9.30
C GLY A 203 -14.04 14.33 -9.44
N ARG A 204 -14.40 13.49 -10.40
CA ARG A 204 -13.84 12.16 -10.63
C ARG A 204 -12.46 12.25 -11.28
N LEU A 205 -11.52 11.47 -10.80
CA LEU A 205 -10.25 11.22 -11.49
C LEU A 205 -10.36 9.93 -12.30
N ARG A 206 -9.80 9.94 -13.51
CA ARG A 206 -9.58 8.68 -14.24
C ARG A 206 -8.62 7.81 -13.42
N GLY A 207 -8.84 6.50 -13.41
CA GLY A 207 -7.83 5.56 -12.90
C GLY A 207 -6.48 5.88 -13.53
N SER A 208 -5.47 6.14 -12.70
CA SER A 208 -4.12 6.35 -13.24
C SER A 208 -3.60 5.04 -13.79
N VAL A 209 -2.75 5.11 -14.82
CA VAL A 209 -1.97 3.94 -15.22
C VAL A 209 -1.00 3.67 -14.09
N SER A 210 -1.37 2.79 -13.16
CA SER A 210 -0.60 2.54 -11.96
C SER A 210 0.82 2.11 -12.33
N PHE A 211 1.80 2.96 -12.01
CA PHE A 211 3.19 2.59 -11.91
C PHE A 211 3.34 1.76 -10.65
N THR A 212 3.11 0.46 -10.77
CA THR A 212 3.40 -0.44 -9.65
C THR A 212 4.89 -0.37 -9.31
N PRO A 213 5.30 -0.62 -8.05
CA PRO A 213 6.71 -0.65 -7.67
C PRO A 213 7.57 -1.52 -8.60
N GLU A 214 7.02 -2.62 -9.12
CA GLU A 214 7.69 -3.52 -10.06
C GLU A 214 7.91 -2.86 -11.44
N ARG A 215 6.94 -2.08 -11.92
CA ARG A 215 7.10 -1.31 -13.19
C ARG A 215 8.19 -0.25 -13.04
N LEU A 216 8.26 0.42 -11.88
CA LEU A 216 9.31 1.39 -11.59
C LEU A 216 10.70 0.71 -11.50
N CYS A 217 10.77 -0.47 -10.87
CA CYS A 217 11.99 -1.27 -10.85
C CYS A 217 12.49 -1.62 -12.26
N LYS A 218 11.58 -1.94 -13.18
CA LYS A 218 11.91 -2.21 -14.60
C LYS A 218 12.37 -0.98 -15.36
N ALA A 219 11.87 0.21 -15.00
CA ALA A 219 12.24 1.46 -15.65
C ALA A 219 13.67 1.92 -15.32
N ARG A 220 14.26 1.43 -14.22
CA ARG A 220 15.68 1.65 -13.83
C ARG A 220 16.08 3.13 -13.73
N HIS A 221 15.14 4.00 -13.38
CA HIS A 221 15.39 5.41 -13.22
C HIS A 221 15.85 5.73 -11.78
N VAL A 222 16.96 6.46 -11.60
CA VAL A 222 17.23 7.16 -10.33
C VAL A 222 16.49 8.48 -10.39
N VAL A 223 15.53 8.68 -9.51
CA VAL A 223 14.86 9.99 -9.42
C VAL A 223 15.80 10.98 -8.74
N GLU A 224 15.96 12.17 -9.32
CA GLU A 224 16.83 13.22 -8.78
C GLU A 224 16.22 13.90 -7.55
N ASP A 225 14.94 14.21 -7.61
CA ASP A 225 14.23 14.99 -6.61
C ASP A 225 14.08 14.24 -5.27
N ARG A 226 14.04 14.99 -4.17
CA ARG A 226 13.71 14.48 -2.83
C ARG A 226 12.62 15.36 -2.25
N HIS A 227 11.54 14.74 -1.77
CA HIS A 227 10.45 15.44 -1.08
C HIS A 227 10.65 15.45 0.44
N GLY A 228 11.68 14.78 0.94
CA GLY A 228 11.98 14.70 2.37
C GLY A 228 12.58 13.34 2.71
N THR A 229 12.33 12.89 3.94
CA THR A 229 12.81 11.60 4.44
C THR A 229 11.67 10.69 4.82
N ILE A 230 11.85 9.39 4.62
CA ILE A 230 10.99 8.36 5.16
C ILE A 230 11.71 7.52 6.21
N LEU A 231 11.02 7.19 7.31
CA LEU A 231 11.53 6.20 8.26
C LEU A 231 11.36 4.82 7.65
N LEU A 232 12.45 4.26 7.14
CA LEU A 232 12.50 2.86 6.75
C LEU A 232 12.67 2.04 8.01
N SER A 233 11.58 1.41 8.43
CA SER A 233 11.58 0.45 9.53
C SER A 233 12.29 -0.87 9.15
N ALA A 234 13.41 -0.81 8.44
CA ALA A 234 14.34 -1.91 8.31
C ALA A 234 15.05 -2.25 9.64
N GLY A 235 14.51 -1.81 10.77
CA GLY A 235 15.01 -2.20 12.08
C GLY A 235 14.78 -3.68 12.36
N GLY A 236 15.65 -4.26 13.18
CA GLY A 236 15.66 -5.67 13.54
C GLY A 236 16.89 -6.41 13.04
N TRP A 237 16.85 -7.75 13.10
CA TRP A 237 17.99 -8.61 12.80
C TRP A 237 18.09 -8.96 11.32
N TRP A 238 19.26 -8.71 10.75
CA TRP A 238 19.59 -8.97 9.35
C TRP A 238 20.81 -9.85 9.20
N ARG A 239 20.76 -10.70 8.18
CA ARG A 239 21.90 -11.49 7.75
C ARG A 239 22.84 -10.63 6.89
N ARG A 240 24.12 -10.59 7.22
CA ARG A 240 25.17 -9.90 6.45
C ARG A 240 25.22 -10.44 5.03
N GLY A 241 25.39 -9.55 4.06
CA GLY A 241 25.42 -9.87 2.64
C GLY A 241 24.05 -10.06 1.98
N GLN A 242 22.95 -10.11 2.75
CA GLN A 242 21.61 -10.04 2.16
C GLN A 242 21.19 -8.58 1.92
N PRO A 243 20.49 -8.29 0.82
CA PRO A 243 20.01 -6.95 0.55
C PRO A 243 18.99 -6.53 1.62
N LEU A 244 19.26 -5.38 2.25
CA LEU A 244 18.36 -4.75 3.23
C LEU A 244 17.15 -4.17 2.51
N LEU A 245 16.10 -4.97 2.33
CA LEU A 245 14.86 -4.57 1.66
C LEU A 245 13.69 -4.76 2.61
N PRO A 246 13.05 -3.68 3.10
CA PRO A 246 11.89 -3.85 3.97
C PRO A 246 10.73 -4.54 3.22
N ASN A 247 9.90 -5.29 3.95
CA ASN A 247 8.73 -5.97 3.37
C ASN A 247 7.83 -4.99 2.59
N GLY A 248 7.42 -5.39 1.38
CA GLY A 248 6.61 -4.55 0.48
C GLY A 248 7.40 -3.53 -0.32
N TRP A 249 8.72 -3.46 -0.14
CA TRP A 249 9.61 -2.70 -1.00
C TRP A 249 10.19 -3.58 -2.08
N HIS A 250 10.42 -2.97 -3.23
CA HIS A 250 10.93 -3.59 -4.44
C HIS A 250 12.21 -2.89 -4.85
N ARG A 251 13.16 -3.64 -5.38
CA ARG A 251 14.44 -3.11 -5.85
C ARG A 251 14.65 -3.48 -7.32
N PRO A 252 15.22 -2.58 -8.15
CA PRO A 252 15.73 -2.94 -9.46
C PRO A 252 16.73 -4.11 -9.38
N THR A 253 16.60 -5.10 -10.28
CA THR A 253 17.54 -6.23 -10.36
C THR A 253 18.90 -5.82 -10.92
N THR A 254 18.93 -4.73 -11.70
CA THR A 254 20.14 -4.15 -12.26
C THR A 254 20.29 -2.74 -11.69
N PRO A 255 21.52 -2.29 -11.37
CA PRO A 255 21.75 -0.91 -10.97
C PRO A 255 21.17 0.06 -12.01
N PRO A 256 20.57 1.16 -11.56
CA PRO A 256 20.05 2.18 -12.47
C PRO A 256 21.21 2.88 -13.20
N GLU A 257 20.99 3.19 -14.48
CA GLU A 257 22.05 3.66 -15.39
C GLU A 257 22.12 5.20 -15.49
N ALA A 258 21.02 5.89 -15.17
CA ALA A 258 20.93 7.34 -15.28
C ALA A 258 19.97 7.93 -14.25
N THR A 259 20.32 9.14 -13.80
CA THR A 259 19.43 10.01 -13.04
C THR A 259 18.45 10.70 -13.97
N ILE A 260 17.20 10.82 -13.54
CA ILE A 260 16.14 11.52 -14.26
C ILE A 260 15.39 12.43 -13.26
N PRO A 261 15.17 13.71 -13.62
CA PRO A 261 14.33 14.57 -12.79
C PRO A 261 12.86 14.15 -12.91
N LEU A 262 12.07 14.38 -11.85
CA LEU A 262 10.64 14.11 -11.83
C LEU A 262 9.90 14.81 -12.97
N SER A 263 10.33 16.02 -13.35
CA SER A 263 9.77 16.76 -14.48
C SER A 263 9.83 15.96 -15.79
N ALA A 264 10.93 15.24 -16.06
CA ALA A 264 11.07 14.42 -17.25
C ALA A 264 10.17 13.17 -17.20
N ILE A 265 9.93 12.59 -16.02
CA ILE A 265 8.94 11.51 -15.84
C ILE A 265 7.53 12.02 -16.12
N ILE A 266 7.18 13.20 -15.58
CA ILE A 266 5.89 13.87 -15.80
C ILE A 266 5.68 14.14 -17.29
N ASP A 267 6.66 14.73 -17.97
CA ASP A 267 6.56 15.05 -19.39
C ASP A 267 6.44 13.81 -20.27
N ARG A 268 7.12 12.72 -19.91
CA ARG A 268 6.95 11.43 -20.59
C ARG A 268 5.53 10.89 -20.42
N SER A 269 4.96 11.03 -19.22
CA SER A 269 3.57 10.64 -18.94
C SER A 269 2.59 11.50 -19.72
N ARG A 270 2.78 12.83 -19.78
CA ARG A 270 1.96 13.74 -20.60
C ARG A 270 1.95 13.35 -22.06
N ARG A 271 3.12 13.15 -22.67
CA ARG A 271 3.22 12.77 -24.10
C ARG A 271 2.51 11.46 -24.42
N ARG A 272 2.43 10.53 -23.47
CA ARG A 272 1.85 9.20 -23.69
C ARG A 272 0.37 9.12 -23.35
N LEU A 273 -0.07 9.80 -22.29
CA LEU A 273 -1.36 9.53 -21.67
C LEU A 273 -2.37 10.67 -21.83
N LEU A 274 -1.93 11.90 -22.10
CA LEU A 274 -2.83 13.05 -22.11
C LEU A 274 -3.93 12.94 -23.18
N GLN A 275 -3.57 12.58 -24.41
CA GLN A 275 -4.56 12.46 -25.50
C GLN A 275 -5.60 11.36 -25.24
N PRO A 276 -5.22 10.09 -24.92
CA PRO A 276 -6.18 9.07 -24.52
C PRO A 276 -7.09 9.48 -23.36
N PHE A 277 -6.57 10.29 -22.44
CA PHE A 277 -7.31 10.81 -21.30
C PHE A 277 -8.35 11.86 -21.68
N LEU A 278 -7.99 12.80 -22.56
CA LEU A 278 -8.91 13.80 -23.09
C LEU A 278 -10.02 13.16 -23.95
N GLU A 279 -9.71 12.13 -24.74
CA GLU A 279 -10.71 11.41 -25.53
C GLU A 279 -11.78 10.75 -24.65
N VAL A 280 -11.38 10.09 -23.57
CA VAL A 280 -12.32 9.47 -22.63
C VAL A 280 -13.20 10.51 -21.94
N ARG A 281 -12.62 11.66 -21.57
CA ARG A 281 -13.41 12.78 -21.04
C ARG A 281 -14.44 13.28 -22.05
N THR A 282 -14.04 13.54 -23.30
CA THR A 282 -14.95 14.02 -24.35
C THR A 282 -16.09 13.04 -24.59
N ARG A 283 -15.81 11.73 -24.63
CA ARG A 283 -16.85 10.69 -24.77
C ARG A 283 -17.80 10.68 -23.57
N ARG A 284 -17.26 10.80 -22.35
CA ARG A 284 -18.08 10.89 -21.13
C ARG A 284 -19.00 12.12 -21.15
N GLN A 285 -18.47 13.29 -21.47
CA GLN A 285 -19.25 14.53 -21.52
C GLN A 285 -20.37 14.43 -22.56
N SER A 286 -20.08 13.85 -23.73
CA SER A 286 -21.08 13.64 -24.78
C SER A 286 -22.19 12.69 -24.31
N ALA A 287 -21.84 11.64 -23.57
CA ALA A 287 -22.81 10.71 -22.99
C ALA A 287 -23.70 11.38 -21.94
N LEU A 288 -23.11 12.16 -21.04
CA LEU A 288 -23.84 12.92 -20.02
C LEU A 288 -24.85 13.87 -20.67
N SER A 289 -24.40 14.68 -21.63
CA SER A 289 -25.27 15.64 -22.33
C SER A 289 -26.38 14.94 -23.11
N ALA A 290 -26.14 13.76 -23.69
CA ALA A 290 -27.18 12.97 -24.36
C ALA A 290 -28.23 12.44 -23.37
N ILE A 291 -27.80 11.97 -22.19
CA ILE A 291 -28.72 11.49 -21.14
C ILE A 291 -29.54 12.65 -20.60
N GLU A 292 -28.90 13.77 -20.25
CA GLU A 292 -29.56 15.00 -19.80
C GLU A 292 -30.61 15.49 -20.80
N ALA A 293 -30.27 15.53 -22.09
CA ALA A 293 -31.21 15.91 -23.15
C ALA A 293 -32.40 14.95 -23.26
N ALA A 294 -32.19 13.65 -23.04
CA ALA A 294 -33.27 12.65 -23.07
C ALA A 294 -34.21 12.76 -21.87
N ILE A 295 -33.69 13.21 -20.71
CA ILE A 295 -34.46 13.43 -19.48
C ILE A 295 -35.19 14.77 -19.53
N TYR A 296 -34.59 15.78 -20.16
CA TYR A 296 -35.14 17.13 -20.22
C TYR A 296 -36.55 17.11 -20.82
N GLY A 297 -37.54 17.52 -20.03
CA GLY A 297 -38.96 17.53 -20.42
C GLY A 297 -39.76 16.27 -20.07
N GLN A 298 -39.15 15.25 -19.43
CA GLN A 298 -39.88 14.11 -18.90
C GLN A 298 -40.61 14.49 -17.60
N PRO A 299 -41.96 14.47 -17.55
CA PRO A 299 -42.71 14.88 -16.36
C PRO A 299 -42.49 13.90 -15.20
N GLY A 300 -42.39 14.43 -13.98
CA GLY A 300 -42.26 13.65 -12.76
C GLY A 300 -40.87 13.07 -12.50
N TRP A 301 -39.84 13.49 -13.24
CA TRP A 301 -38.45 13.11 -12.98
C TRP A 301 -37.60 14.34 -12.70
N LYS A 302 -36.82 14.27 -11.62
CA LYS A 302 -35.81 15.27 -11.28
C LYS A 302 -34.43 14.64 -11.40
N ALA A 303 -33.61 15.20 -12.28
CA ALA A 303 -32.19 14.86 -12.33
C ALA A 303 -31.46 15.59 -11.19
N THR A 304 -30.74 14.83 -10.37
CA THR A 304 -29.73 15.37 -9.47
C THR A 304 -28.37 15.06 -10.07
N LEU A 305 -27.79 16.07 -10.70
CA LEU A 305 -26.35 16.11 -10.96
C LEU A 305 -25.70 16.41 -9.61
N ASP A 306 -24.68 15.66 -9.23
CA ASP A 306 -23.93 15.79 -7.98
C ASP A 306 -23.09 17.09 -7.92
N GLU A 307 -23.66 18.24 -8.31
CA GLU A 307 -23.03 19.55 -8.17
C GLU A 307 -22.96 19.98 -6.69
N MET A 308 -23.78 19.36 -5.83
CA MET A 308 -23.78 19.53 -4.38
C MET A 308 -23.98 18.17 -3.73
N GLY A 309 -22.92 17.62 -3.16
CA GLY A 309 -22.93 16.32 -2.48
C GLY A 309 -24.01 16.21 -1.41
N GLU A 310 -25.20 15.74 -1.78
CA GLU A 310 -25.94 14.87 -0.88
C GLU A 310 -25.04 13.66 -0.68
N SER A 311 -24.35 13.67 0.46
CA SER A 311 -23.66 12.53 1.02
C SER A 311 -24.61 11.34 0.95
N TRP A 312 -24.33 10.41 0.03
CA TRP A 312 -24.91 9.08 0.09
C TRP A 312 -24.26 8.46 1.34
N ASP A 313 -24.97 8.52 2.47
CA ASP A 313 -24.50 8.26 3.84
C ASP A 313 -24.10 6.78 4.08
N GLY A 314 -23.06 6.36 3.38
CA GLY A 314 -22.21 5.25 3.79
C GLY A 314 -20.88 5.81 4.29
N ASP A 315 -20.28 5.17 5.30
CA ASP A 315 -18.98 5.50 5.94
C ASP A 315 -17.76 5.56 4.99
N ASP A 316 -17.96 5.63 3.67
CA ASP A 316 -16.94 5.70 2.62
C ASP A 316 -17.18 6.92 1.69
N PRO A 317 -17.18 8.16 2.25
CA PRO A 317 -17.48 9.37 1.50
C PRO A 317 -16.42 9.59 0.41
N GLY A 318 -16.81 9.35 -0.85
CA GLY A 318 -15.98 9.65 -2.02
C GLY A 318 -15.64 8.48 -2.93
N GLN A 319 -16.11 7.26 -2.66
CA GLN A 319 -15.82 6.13 -3.54
C GLN A 319 -16.90 5.82 -4.59
N TRP A 320 -18.15 6.27 -4.43
CA TRP A 320 -19.26 5.81 -5.26
C TRP A 320 -20.07 7.01 -5.75
N MET A 321 -19.87 7.44 -7.00
CA MET A 321 -20.69 8.48 -7.61
C MET A 321 -21.29 7.93 -8.90
N ALA A 322 -22.61 7.72 -8.90
CA ALA A 322 -23.34 7.58 -10.16
C ALA A 322 -23.11 8.83 -11.00
N ASP A 323 -22.92 8.68 -12.30
CA ASP A 323 -22.77 9.78 -13.25
C ASP A 323 -23.98 10.71 -13.24
N ILE A 324 -25.18 10.14 -13.17
CA ILE A 324 -26.45 10.85 -13.05
C ILE A 324 -27.35 10.03 -12.12
N VAL A 325 -28.09 10.69 -11.23
CA VAL A 325 -29.19 10.06 -10.49
C VAL A 325 -30.49 10.75 -10.85
N LEU A 326 -31.48 9.96 -11.21
CA LEU A 326 -32.84 10.42 -11.43
C LEU A 326 -33.71 9.97 -10.28
N ARG A 327 -34.51 10.89 -9.77
CA ARG A 327 -35.52 10.61 -8.76
C ARG A 327 -36.89 10.93 -9.34
N GLN A 328 -37.79 9.97 -9.24
CA GLN A 328 -39.19 10.21 -9.56
C GLN A 328 -39.83 11.05 -8.46
N GLU A 329 -40.59 12.07 -8.84
CA GLU A 329 -41.29 12.95 -7.90
C GLU A 329 -42.54 12.24 -7.34
N GLY A 330 -42.81 12.46 -6.04
CA GLY A 330 -43.96 11.89 -5.33
C GLY A 330 -43.59 10.87 -4.24
N PRO A 331 -44.58 10.46 -3.41
CA PRO A 331 -44.38 9.45 -2.37
C PRO A 331 -43.99 8.10 -2.98
N GLY A 332 -42.89 7.51 -2.50
CA GLY A 332 -42.39 6.23 -3.04
C GLY A 332 -41.71 6.33 -4.40
N GLY A 333 -41.28 7.52 -4.82
CA GLY A 333 -40.59 7.74 -6.08
C GLY A 333 -39.36 6.85 -6.26
N ARG A 334 -39.21 6.26 -7.45
CA ARG A 334 -38.10 5.39 -7.81
C ARG A 334 -36.81 6.18 -8.05
N HIS A 335 -35.67 5.51 -7.86
CA HIS A 335 -34.34 6.06 -8.17
C HIS A 335 -33.74 5.32 -9.36
N ILE A 336 -33.18 6.04 -10.32
CA ILE A 336 -32.38 5.48 -11.41
C ILE A 336 -30.97 6.07 -11.34
N ALA A 337 -29.97 5.22 -11.10
CA ALA A 337 -28.57 5.62 -11.04
C ALA A 337 -27.85 5.17 -12.32
N PHE A 338 -27.27 6.11 -13.05
CA PHE A 338 -26.49 5.86 -14.26
C PHE A 338 -25.00 5.77 -13.92
N PHE A 339 -24.31 4.77 -14.45
CA PHE A 339 -22.87 4.58 -14.31
C PHE A 339 -22.25 4.48 -15.70
N LEU A 340 -21.33 5.37 -16.04
CA LEU A 340 -20.66 5.43 -17.33
C LEU A 340 -19.29 4.76 -17.26
N ALA A 341 -19.16 3.58 -17.89
CA ALA A 341 -17.89 2.90 -18.10
C ALA A 341 -17.42 3.10 -19.54
N ILE A 342 -16.64 4.15 -19.80
CA ILE A 342 -16.27 4.56 -21.17
C ILE A 342 -15.22 3.64 -21.83
N ASP A 343 -14.52 2.80 -21.05
CA ASP A 343 -13.54 1.84 -21.53
C ASP A 343 -13.57 0.53 -20.72
N HIS A 344 -12.79 -0.47 -21.18
CA HIS A 344 -12.67 -1.77 -20.52
C HIS A 344 -12.07 -1.67 -19.11
N GLU A 345 -11.27 -0.63 -18.82
CA GLU A 345 -10.62 -0.45 -17.53
C GLU A 345 -11.61 0.05 -16.47
N ALA A 346 -12.52 0.95 -16.85
CA ALA A 346 -13.56 1.46 -15.96
C ALA A 346 -14.67 0.44 -15.68
N LEU A 347 -14.95 -0.49 -16.61
CA LEU A 347 -16.11 -1.38 -16.55
C LEU A 347 -16.23 -2.21 -15.25
N PRO A 348 -15.19 -2.92 -14.78
CA PRO A 348 -15.32 -3.72 -13.55
C PRO A 348 -15.64 -2.86 -12.32
N LEU A 349 -15.05 -1.67 -12.24
CA LEU A 349 -15.25 -0.75 -11.13
C LEU A 349 -16.67 -0.17 -11.17
N CYS A 350 -17.10 0.39 -12.30
CA CYS A 350 -18.47 0.91 -12.47
C CYS A 350 -19.53 -0.17 -12.22
N ARG A 351 -19.30 -1.42 -12.63
CA ARG A 351 -20.21 -2.54 -12.35
C ARG A 351 -20.27 -2.85 -10.85
N LEU A 352 -19.12 -2.92 -10.17
CA LEU A 352 -19.09 -3.07 -8.72
C LEU A 352 -19.87 -1.94 -8.04
N PHE A 353 -19.77 -0.73 -8.58
CA PHE A 353 -20.40 0.46 -8.02
C PHE A 353 -21.92 0.43 -8.19
N ALA A 354 -22.39 0.10 -9.39
CA ALA A 354 -23.79 -0.14 -9.68
C ALA A 354 -24.38 -1.24 -8.77
N GLN A 355 -23.63 -2.33 -8.53
CA GLN A 355 -24.06 -3.39 -7.62
C GLN A 355 -24.15 -2.95 -6.15
N ARG A 356 -23.31 -2.00 -5.71
CA ARG A 356 -23.40 -1.43 -4.36
C ARG A 356 -24.64 -0.54 -4.23
N ALA A 357 -24.87 0.34 -5.18
CA ALA A 357 -26.06 1.18 -5.21
C ALA A 357 -27.35 0.34 -5.13
N MET A 358 -27.41 -0.80 -5.84
CA MET A 358 -28.55 -1.71 -5.78
C MET A 358 -28.75 -2.45 -4.45
N ARG A 359 -27.73 -2.53 -3.59
CA ARG A 359 -27.87 -3.06 -2.24
C ARG A 359 -28.39 -2.01 -1.27
N GLU A 360 -27.95 -0.76 -1.46
CA GLU A 360 -28.33 0.37 -0.61
C GLU A 360 -29.74 0.87 -0.94
N PHE A 361 -30.16 0.78 -2.20
CA PHE A 361 -31.48 1.16 -2.67
C PHE A 361 -32.17 -0.03 -3.34
N PRO A 362 -32.80 -0.93 -2.55
CA PRO A 362 -33.48 -2.08 -3.10
C PRO A 362 -34.61 -1.72 -4.07
N ASP A 363 -35.21 -0.54 -3.96
CA ASP A 363 -36.30 -0.11 -4.84
C ASP A 363 -35.81 0.74 -6.03
N GLY A 364 -34.48 0.92 -6.15
CA GLY A 364 -33.84 1.65 -7.24
C GLY A 364 -33.55 0.79 -8.47
N THR A 365 -33.01 1.42 -9.50
CA THR A 365 -32.47 0.77 -10.71
C THR A 365 -31.07 1.33 -10.96
N ALA A 366 -30.09 0.47 -11.20
CA ALA A 366 -28.75 0.87 -11.61
C ALA A 366 -28.52 0.49 -13.08
N LEU A 367 -28.19 1.48 -13.88
CA LEU A 367 -27.90 1.36 -15.31
C LEU A 367 -26.39 1.52 -15.52
N LEU A 368 -25.72 0.47 -15.99
CA LEU A 368 -24.33 0.52 -16.39
C LEU A 368 -24.25 0.73 -17.90
N LEU A 369 -23.89 1.94 -18.32
CA LEU A 369 -23.72 2.29 -19.73
C LEU A 369 -22.26 2.14 -20.12
N SER A 370 -21.99 1.42 -21.21
CA SER A 370 -20.61 1.27 -21.70
C SER A 370 -20.54 0.95 -23.19
N PRO A 371 -19.60 1.55 -23.96
CA PRO A 371 -19.38 1.19 -25.36
C PRO A 371 -18.64 -0.14 -25.52
N VAL A 372 -18.14 -0.74 -24.43
CA VAL A 372 -17.39 -2.01 -24.46
C VAL A 372 -18.23 -3.23 -24.08
N LEU A 373 -19.55 -3.05 -23.91
CA LEU A 373 -20.48 -4.16 -23.69
C LEU A 373 -20.88 -4.76 -25.04
N ASP A 374 -20.83 -6.09 -25.13
CA ASP A 374 -21.20 -6.82 -26.35
C ASP A 374 -22.72 -6.87 -26.60
N GLY A 375 -23.51 -6.54 -25.58
CA GLY A 375 -24.97 -6.56 -25.65
C GLY A 375 -25.61 -6.15 -24.31
N PRO A 376 -26.95 -5.97 -24.30
CA PRO A 376 -27.66 -5.73 -23.06
C PRO A 376 -27.57 -6.97 -22.16
N GLY A 377 -27.41 -6.75 -20.86
CA GLY A 377 -27.26 -7.81 -19.87
C GLY A 377 -27.88 -7.43 -18.54
N PHE A 378 -28.17 -8.43 -17.72
CA PHE A 378 -28.66 -8.21 -16.36
C PHE A 378 -27.81 -9.01 -15.38
N ALA A 379 -27.04 -8.30 -14.57
CA ALA A 379 -26.13 -8.91 -13.61
C ALA A 379 -26.38 -8.35 -12.22
N LYS A 380 -26.90 -9.17 -11.31
CA LYS A 380 -27.12 -8.80 -9.90
C LYS A 380 -27.89 -7.48 -9.75
N ARG A 381 -29.00 -7.33 -10.48
CA ARG A 381 -29.87 -6.15 -10.47
C ARG A 381 -29.30 -4.89 -11.13
N VAL A 382 -28.15 -4.99 -11.78
CA VAL A 382 -27.61 -3.96 -12.67
C VAL A 382 -28.00 -4.29 -14.10
N LEU A 383 -28.55 -3.30 -14.80
CA LEU A 383 -28.83 -3.36 -16.23
C LEU A 383 -27.60 -2.86 -16.98
N ASP A 384 -26.90 -3.78 -17.61
CA ASP A 384 -25.79 -3.47 -18.52
C ASP A 384 -26.41 -3.04 -19.85
N MET A 385 -26.12 -1.82 -20.30
CA MET A 385 -26.63 -1.29 -21.57
C MET A 385 -25.47 -0.85 -22.46
N PRO A 386 -25.31 -1.47 -23.66
CA PRO A 386 -24.28 -1.07 -24.59
C PRO A 386 -24.56 0.34 -25.12
N MET A 387 -23.52 1.17 -25.18
CA MET A 387 -23.58 2.49 -25.80
C MET A 387 -23.27 2.34 -27.29
N THR A 388 -24.19 2.75 -28.15
CA THR A 388 -24.01 2.71 -29.62
C THR A 388 -23.65 4.11 -30.15
N GLY A 389 -23.25 4.27 -31.42
CA GLY A 389 -23.07 5.61 -32.04
C GLY A 389 -21.64 6.17 -32.13
N GLY A 390 -20.61 5.40 -31.77
CA GLY A 390 -19.21 5.79 -32.00
C GLY A 390 -18.79 7.04 -31.19
N SER A 391 -18.38 8.12 -31.86
CA SER A 391 -17.94 9.37 -31.22
C SER A 391 -19.09 10.20 -30.62
N GLN A 392 -20.34 9.89 -30.98
CA GLN A 392 -21.54 10.46 -30.36
C GLN A 392 -22.36 9.30 -29.77
N PRO A 393 -22.21 9.02 -28.47
CA PRO A 393 -22.94 7.93 -27.85
C PRO A 393 -24.46 8.17 -27.94
N LEU A 394 -25.13 7.29 -28.67
CA LEU A 394 -26.59 7.15 -28.67
C LEU A 394 -26.97 6.17 -27.56
N VAL A 395 -27.68 6.70 -26.56
CA VAL A 395 -28.34 5.89 -25.54
C VAL A 395 -29.81 5.78 -25.94
N SER A 396 -30.20 4.65 -26.53
CA SER A 396 -31.62 4.37 -26.79
C SER A 396 -32.25 3.79 -25.53
N VAL A 397 -32.86 4.64 -24.71
CA VAL A 397 -33.67 4.21 -23.56
C VAL A 397 -35.06 3.79 -24.05
N LYS A 398 -35.15 2.76 -24.87
CA LYS A 398 -36.44 2.15 -25.25
C LYS A 398 -36.70 0.98 -24.30
N GLY A 399 -37.75 1.08 -23.48
CA GLY A 399 -38.23 -0.01 -22.62
C GLY A 399 -38.09 0.19 -21.10
N ILE A 400 -37.87 1.41 -20.62
CA ILE A 400 -38.06 1.73 -19.20
C ILE A 400 -39.49 2.28 -19.05
N GLU A 401 -40.47 1.39 -18.88
CA GLU A 401 -41.83 1.73 -18.42
C GLU A 401 -41.92 1.70 -16.89
#